data_AF-A0A074S456-F1
#
_entry.id   AF-A0A074S456-F1
#
_cell.length_a   1.000
_cell.length_b   1.000
_cell.length_c   1.000
_cell.angle_alpha   90.00
_cell.angle_beta   90.00
_cell.angle_gamma   90.00
#
_symmetry.space_group_name_H-M   'P 1'
#
loop_
_entity.id
_entity.type
_entity.pdbx_description
1 polymer ?
#
loop_
_entity_poly.entity_id
_entity_poly.type
_entity_poly.pdbx_seq_one_letter_code
_entity_poly.pdbx_strand_id
1 'polypeptide(L)'
;MNVLGTHEATVSSVSFNKEMNMLATGSWDKTLRLWDSRGTSAKGTSAGSFEQTERVYRTDMVGTKLVVGLAGRLVHIYDVRKMDTPLQIRESSLKYMTRAIACMLDGQGYACASIEGRVSVEYFDPSPEVQSKRYAFKCHRRPSPTEKDVDQVWSVNSLAFHPTYGTFASGGSDGTVCFWDHTAKKRLRQTPRYREAVSALAFNSTGNKLAVGIGYMWDEGEEGGKRSRPGVVVRDVGNEVKVCCTCLSCDLLGLMSRRRNHKHELFYYSLFYTFPIFGVSLIIIVWAICVLSENQFLLRALRWPW
;
A
#
# COMPACT_ATOMS: atom_id res chain seq x y z
N MET A 1 29.31 4.14 -0.63
CA MET A 1 28.10 3.45 -0.15
C MET A 1 28.05 3.68 1.35
N ASN A 2 27.01 4.35 1.86
CA ASN A 2 26.92 4.70 3.28
C ASN A 2 26.04 3.67 4.00
N VAL A 3 26.62 2.95 4.95
CA VAL A 3 25.91 1.98 5.79
C VAL A 3 25.42 2.70 7.03
N LEU A 4 24.10 2.76 7.22
CA LEU A 4 23.48 3.38 8.41
C LEU A 4 23.63 2.51 9.66
N GLY A 5 23.62 1.19 9.47
CA GLY A 5 23.89 0.20 10.50
C GLY A 5 23.56 -1.21 10.03
N THR A 6 23.68 -2.16 10.95
CA THR A 6 23.53 -3.60 10.66
C THR A 6 22.55 -4.24 11.63
N HIS A 7 22.06 -5.42 11.24
CA HIS A 7 21.29 -6.33 12.07
C HIS A 7 22.03 -7.67 12.11
N GLU A 8 21.78 -8.48 13.14
CA GLU A 8 22.44 -9.79 13.30
C GLU A 8 21.79 -10.89 12.46
N ALA A 9 20.57 -10.64 11.99
CA ALA A 9 19.84 -11.49 11.07
C ALA A 9 19.21 -10.66 9.94
N THR A 10 18.39 -11.31 9.12
CA THR A 10 17.69 -10.69 7.99
C THR A 10 16.85 -9.50 8.44
N VAL A 11 17.11 -8.34 7.81
CA VAL A 11 16.23 -7.18 7.91
C VAL A 11 14.95 -7.50 7.15
N SER A 12 13.87 -7.70 7.89
CA SER A 12 12.60 -8.09 7.31
C SER A 12 11.79 -6.89 6.84
N SER A 13 11.99 -5.71 7.43
CA SER A 13 11.17 -4.54 7.16
C SER A 13 11.94 -3.24 7.36
N VAL A 14 11.59 -2.25 6.54
CA VAL A 14 12.11 -0.89 6.59
C VAL A 14 10.93 0.06 6.36
N SER A 15 10.73 1.01 7.28
CA SER A 15 9.71 2.06 7.16
C SER A 15 10.35 3.41 7.44
N PHE A 16 10.04 4.39 6.59
CA PHE A 16 10.57 5.75 6.69
C PHE A 16 9.44 6.71 6.98
N ASN A 17 9.64 7.60 7.95
CA ASN A 17 8.75 8.70 8.23
C ASN A 17 9.42 10.02 7.88
N LYS A 18 8.85 10.69 6.88
CA LYS A 18 9.36 11.97 6.34
C LYS A 18 9.21 13.12 7.34
N GLU A 19 8.15 13.15 8.13
CA GLU A 19 7.86 14.24 9.06
C GLU A 19 8.89 14.31 10.20
N MET A 20 9.33 13.15 10.70
CA MET A 20 10.34 13.06 11.77
C MET A 20 11.75 12.78 11.24
N ASN A 21 11.92 12.65 9.93
CA ASN A 21 13.14 12.25 9.23
C ASN A 21 13.80 10.98 9.82
N MET A 22 12.98 10.00 10.18
CA MET A 22 13.37 8.83 10.92
C MET A 22 13.09 7.55 10.13
N LEU A 23 14.05 6.63 10.18
CA LEU A 23 13.94 5.29 9.61
C LEU A 23 13.75 4.27 10.74
N ALA A 24 12.81 3.36 10.58
CA ALA A 24 12.63 2.21 11.45
C ALA A 24 12.94 0.93 10.69
N THR A 25 13.80 0.08 11.26
CA THR A 25 14.15 -1.23 10.69
C THR A 25 13.80 -2.34 11.66
N GLY A 26 13.15 -3.38 11.16
CA GLY A 26 12.80 -4.58 11.91
C GLY A 26 13.54 -5.79 11.36
N SER A 27 13.95 -6.69 12.25
CA SER A 27 14.77 -7.85 11.89
C SER A 27 14.31 -9.14 12.59
N TRP A 28 14.75 -10.26 12.04
CA TRP A 28 14.56 -11.59 12.62
C TRP A 28 15.47 -11.87 13.82
N ASP A 29 16.43 -10.98 14.10
CA ASP A 29 17.23 -10.96 15.33
C ASP A 29 16.44 -10.49 16.56
N LYS A 30 15.11 -10.31 16.41
CA LYS A 30 14.20 -9.78 17.43
C LYS A 30 14.53 -8.35 17.86
N THR A 31 15.18 -7.56 17.00
CA THR A 31 15.42 -6.14 17.28
C THR A 31 14.64 -5.24 16.32
N LEU A 32 14.21 -4.11 16.88
CA LEU A 32 13.71 -2.95 16.18
C LEU A 32 14.71 -1.82 16.37
N ARG A 33 15.22 -1.25 15.27
CA ARG A 33 16.17 -0.14 15.33
C ARG A 33 15.61 1.11 14.70
N LEU A 34 15.90 2.26 15.31
CA LEU A 34 15.55 3.57 14.81
C LEU A 34 16.80 4.33 14.39
N TRP A 35 16.72 5.05 13.28
CA TRP A 35 17.83 5.79 12.69
C TRP A 35 17.39 7.21 12.36
N ASP A 36 18.17 8.20 12.78
CA ASP A 36 18.00 9.59 12.34
C ASP A 36 18.82 9.81 11.06
N SER A 37 18.14 10.21 9.99
CA SER A 37 18.76 10.45 8.69
C SER A 37 19.36 11.85 8.52
N ARG A 38 19.20 12.75 9.50
CA ARG A 38 19.84 14.09 9.55
C ARG A 38 21.26 14.04 10.08
N GLY A 39 21.67 12.93 10.68
CA GLY A 39 22.99 12.79 11.28
C GLY A 39 24.08 13.18 10.27
N THR A 40 24.89 14.19 10.63
CA THR A 40 25.95 14.76 9.79
C THR A 40 27.13 13.82 9.55
N SER A 41 27.15 12.68 10.24
CA SER A 41 28.13 11.63 9.99
C SER A 41 27.66 10.78 8.80
N ALA A 42 28.58 10.39 7.91
CA ALA A 42 28.32 9.51 6.76
C ALA A 42 27.72 8.11 7.12
N LYS A 43 27.42 7.88 8.40
CA LYS A 43 26.85 6.67 8.98
C LYS A 43 25.41 6.86 9.51
N GLY A 44 24.81 8.06 9.42
CA GLY A 44 23.60 8.39 10.18
C GLY A 44 23.82 8.20 11.68
N THR A 45 22.80 8.47 12.51
CA THR A 45 22.90 8.22 13.95
C THR A 45 21.84 7.21 14.35
N SER A 46 22.26 6.08 14.93
CA SER A 46 21.35 5.13 15.58
C SER A 46 20.64 5.86 16.71
N ALA A 47 19.33 6.09 16.56
CA ALA A 47 18.50 6.73 17.57
C ALA A 47 18.15 5.75 18.71
N GLY A 48 18.17 4.44 18.45
CA GLY A 48 17.99 3.42 19.47
C GLY A 48 17.84 2.02 18.89
N SER A 49 18.10 1.00 19.73
CA SER A 49 17.86 -0.41 19.45
C SER A 49 16.99 -0.99 20.55
N PHE A 50 15.89 -1.61 20.16
CA PHE A 50 14.83 -2.06 21.06
C PHE A 50 14.55 -3.55 20.84
N GLU A 51 14.79 -4.35 21.86
CA GLU A 51 14.51 -5.79 21.83
C GLU A 51 12.99 -6.05 21.79
N GLN A 52 12.61 -7.07 21.04
CA GLN A 52 11.23 -7.50 20.84
C GLN A 52 11.05 -8.90 21.41
N THR A 53 9.83 -9.22 21.81
CA THR A 53 9.48 -10.56 22.32
C THR A 53 9.68 -11.63 21.25
N GLU A 54 9.42 -11.28 19.98
CA GLU A 54 9.46 -12.18 18.84
C GLU A 54 10.11 -11.56 17.60
N ARG A 55 10.36 -12.41 16.60
CA ARG A 55 10.96 -11.96 15.32
C ARG A 55 10.07 -10.90 14.67
N VAL A 56 10.66 -9.82 14.19
CA VAL A 56 9.91 -8.77 13.49
C VAL A 56 9.66 -9.23 12.06
N TYR A 57 8.41 -9.25 11.62
CA TYR A 57 8.04 -9.57 10.24
C TYR A 57 7.81 -8.33 9.39
N ARG A 58 7.06 -7.35 9.93
CA ARG A 58 6.70 -6.12 9.21
C ARG A 58 6.62 -4.93 10.14
N THR A 59 6.96 -3.77 9.62
CA THR A 59 6.85 -2.48 10.32
C THR A 59 6.27 -1.45 9.38
N ASP A 60 5.44 -0.55 9.92
CA ASP A 60 5.06 0.68 9.24
C ASP A 60 4.74 1.80 10.23
N MET A 61 4.85 3.06 9.79
CA MET A 61 4.75 4.22 10.68
C MET A 61 3.86 5.31 10.09
N VAL A 62 3.06 5.96 10.93
CA VAL A 62 2.30 7.18 10.58
C VAL A 62 2.29 8.13 11.77
N GLY A 63 2.54 9.42 11.53
CA GLY A 63 2.72 10.41 12.60
C GLY A 63 3.76 9.91 13.61
N THR A 64 3.40 9.84 14.88
CA THR A 64 4.29 9.30 15.95
C THR A 64 4.11 7.81 16.22
N LYS A 65 3.19 7.13 15.53
CA LYS A 65 2.86 5.73 15.80
C LYS A 65 3.65 4.80 14.91
N LEU A 66 4.31 3.82 15.52
CA LEU A 66 5.01 2.74 14.83
C LEU A 66 4.31 1.42 15.12
N VAL A 67 3.85 0.75 14.05
CA VAL A 67 3.21 -0.56 14.11
C VAL A 67 4.24 -1.62 13.76
N VAL A 68 4.37 -2.62 14.63
CA VAL A 68 5.35 -3.69 14.53
C VAL A 68 4.61 -5.02 14.57
N GLY A 69 4.55 -5.71 13.43
CA GLY A 69 4.03 -7.06 13.30
C GLY A 69 5.13 -8.07 13.57
N LEU A 70 4.93 -8.89 14.59
CA LEU A 70 5.87 -9.89 15.06
C LEU A 70 5.42 -11.32 14.67
N ALA A 71 6.29 -12.29 14.92
CA ALA A 71 5.90 -13.70 14.90
C ALA A 71 4.79 -14.00 15.93
N GLY A 72 4.06 -15.10 15.74
CA GLY A 72 2.96 -15.47 16.63
C GLY A 72 1.73 -14.58 16.54
N ARG A 73 1.56 -13.82 15.45
CA ARG A 73 0.41 -12.90 15.21
C ARG A 73 0.36 -11.71 16.16
N LEU A 74 1.42 -11.45 16.90
CA LEU A 74 1.51 -10.30 17.79
C LEU A 74 1.72 -9.02 16.98
N VAL A 75 1.04 -7.96 17.40
CA VAL A 75 1.19 -6.61 16.86
C VAL A 75 1.45 -5.66 18.03
N HIS A 76 2.65 -5.09 18.07
CA HIS A 76 3.00 -4.03 19.00
C HIS A 76 2.83 -2.67 18.34
N ILE A 77 2.26 -1.71 19.07
CA ILE A 77 2.11 -0.33 18.62
C ILE A 77 2.88 0.55 19.60
N TYR A 78 3.83 1.32 19.10
CA TYR A 78 4.68 2.21 19.88
C TYR A 78 4.40 3.67 19.56
N ASP A 79 4.70 4.55 20.52
CA ASP A 79 5.02 5.95 20.22
C ASP A 79 6.52 6.04 20.01
N VAL A 80 6.95 6.50 18.84
CA VAL A 80 8.39 6.57 18.54
C VAL A 80 9.16 7.57 19.40
N ARG A 81 8.45 8.49 20.07
CA ARG A 81 9.04 9.42 21.04
C ARG A 81 9.30 8.74 22.39
N LYS A 82 8.66 7.60 22.65
CA LYS A 82 8.75 6.82 23.89
C LYS A 82 8.68 5.32 23.56
N MET A 83 9.85 4.75 23.29
CA MET A 83 10.04 3.37 22.84
C MET A 83 10.32 2.36 23.98
N ASP A 84 10.29 2.81 25.24
CA ASP A 84 10.51 1.94 26.40
C ASP A 84 9.45 0.83 26.51
N THR A 85 8.21 1.15 26.15
CA THR A 85 7.04 0.29 26.29
C THR A 85 6.10 0.50 25.11
N PRO A 86 5.47 -0.56 24.58
CA PRO A 86 4.41 -0.41 23.59
C PRO A 86 3.23 0.35 24.19
N LEU A 87 2.66 1.28 23.43
CA LEU A 87 1.36 1.86 23.74
C LEU A 87 0.29 0.78 23.83
N GLN A 88 0.37 -0.21 22.93
CA GLN A 88 -0.61 -1.30 22.84
C GLN A 88 0.05 -2.58 22.36
N ILE A 89 -0.37 -3.69 22.94
CA ILE A 89 -0.03 -5.05 22.50
C ILE A 89 -1.33 -5.71 22.08
N ARG A 90 -1.37 -6.20 20.84
CA ARG A 90 -2.55 -6.80 20.24
C ARG A 90 -2.21 -8.13 19.60
N GLU A 91 -3.22 -8.97 19.48
CA GLU A 91 -3.19 -10.11 18.57
C GLU A 91 -3.92 -9.74 17.27
N SER A 92 -3.36 -10.13 16.13
CA SER A 92 -3.96 -9.91 14.82
C SER A 92 -5.32 -10.60 14.70
N SER A 93 -6.30 -9.92 14.09
CA SER A 93 -7.60 -10.52 13.73
C SER A 93 -7.48 -11.63 12.66
N LEU A 94 -6.31 -11.79 12.04
CA LEU A 94 -6.04 -12.83 11.05
C LEU A 94 -5.50 -14.10 11.71
N LYS A 95 -5.84 -15.26 11.16
CA LYS A 95 -5.54 -16.55 11.80
C LYS A 95 -4.12 -17.05 11.51
N TYR A 96 -3.51 -16.55 10.45
CA TYR A 96 -2.21 -17.00 9.98
C TYR A 96 -1.18 -15.87 9.96
N MET A 97 0.07 -16.25 9.70
CA MET A 97 1.24 -15.36 9.70
C MET A 97 1.00 -14.05 8.94
N THR A 98 1.33 -12.93 9.60
CA THR A 98 1.35 -11.59 9.03
C THR A 98 2.43 -11.47 7.94
N ARG A 99 2.04 -10.93 6.79
CA ARG A 99 2.90 -10.78 5.60
C ARG A 99 3.09 -9.33 5.17
N ALA A 100 2.10 -8.46 5.40
CA ALA A 100 2.22 -7.02 5.19
C ALA A 100 1.44 -6.24 6.25
N ILE A 101 1.94 -5.06 6.60
CA ILE A 101 1.25 -4.05 7.42
C ILE A 101 1.44 -2.72 6.70
N ALA A 102 0.38 -1.92 6.62
CA ALA A 102 0.44 -0.56 6.10
C ALA A 102 -0.44 0.36 6.96
N CYS A 103 0.09 1.49 7.40
CA CYS A 103 -0.66 2.46 8.18
C CYS A 103 -1.59 3.29 7.28
N MET A 104 -2.77 3.63 7.80
CA MET A 104 -3.65 4.62 7.18
C MET A 104 -3.00 5.99 7.30
N LEU A 105 -3.02 6.77 6.23
CA LEU A 105 -2.35 8.07 6.18
C LEU A 105 -3.05 9.15 7.01
N ASP A 106 -4.32 8.94 7.36
CA ASP A 106 -5.08 9.78 8.30
C ASP A 106 -4.69 9.54 9.77
N GLY A 107 -3.82 8.55 10.04
CA GLY A 107 -3.38 8.19 11.38
C GLY A 107 -4.46 7.52 12.25
N GLN A 108 -5.59 7.09 11.68
CA GLN A 108 -6.67 6.45 12.45
C GLN A 108 -6.41 4.96 12.72
N GLY A 109 -5.62 4.31 11.87
CA GLY A 109 -5.45 2.86 11.94
C GLY A 109 -4.41 2.30 10.97
N TYR A 110 -4.53 1.01 10.71
CA TYR A 110 -3.66 0.27 9.79
C TYR A 110 -4.41 -0.89 9.16
N ALA A 111 -3.94 -1.32 7.99
CA ALA A 111 -4.31 -2.59 7.40
C ALA A 111 -3.21 -3.64 7.65
N CYS A 112 -3.63 -4.87 7.91
CA CYS A 112 -2.76 -6.01 8.11
C CYS A 112 -3.15 -7.12 7.13
N ALA A 113 -2.18 -7.80 6.55
CA ALA A 113 -2.34 -8.85 5.55
C ALA A 113 -1.66 -10.13 6.03
N SER A 114 -2.22 -11.29 5.69
CA SER A 114 -1.66 -12.58 6.05
C SER A 114 -1.48 -13.52 4.86
N ILE A 115 -0.86 -14.67 5.12
CA ILE A 115 -0.68 -15.73 4.13
C ILE A 115 -2.00 -16.40 3.68
N GLU A 116 -3.12 -16.13 4.36
CA GLU A 116 -4.42 -16.74 4.06
C GLU A 116 -5.26 -15.95 3.04
N GLY A 117 -4.66 -15.02 2.27
CA GLY A 117 -5.40 -14.24 1.28
C GLY A 117 -6.45 -13.34 1.90
N ARG A 118 -6.19 -12.84 3.12
CA ARG A 118 -7.05 -11.92 3.86
C ARG A 118 -6.32 -10.65 4.24
N VAL A 119 -7.11 -9.59 4.39
CA VAL A 119 -6.69 -8.32 4.97
C VAL A 119 -7.64 -7.99 6.12
N SER A 120 -7.09 -7.50 7.23
CA SER A 120 -7.85 -6.84 8.30
C SER A 120 -7.61 -5.34 8.27
N VAL A 121 -8.62 -4.59 8.70
CA VAL A 121 -8.59 -3.15 8.90
C VAL A 121 -8.79 -2.91 10.39
N GLU A 122 -7.78 -2.32 11.03
CA GLU A 122 -7.67 -2.13 12.47
C GLU A 122 -7.52 -0.63 12.79
N TYR A 123 -8.02 -0.20 13.95
CA TYR A 123 -7.98 1.21 14.36
C TYR A 123 -7.18 1.38 15.66
N PHE A 124 -6.47 2.49 15.82
CA PHE A 124 -5.63 2.74 16.99
C PHE A 124 -6.41 3.11 18.24
N ASP A 125 -7.51 3.84 18.11
CA ASP A 125 -8.36 4.25 19.23
C ASP A 125 -8.95 3.02 19.95
N PRO A 126 -8.64 2.81 21.24
CA PRO A 126 -9.06 1.62 21.97
C PRO A 126 -10.53 1.64 22.41
N SER A 127 -11.27 2.74 22.18
CA SER A 127 -12.69 2.84 22.56
C SER A 127 -13.53 1.72 21.94
N PRO A 128 -14.48 1.13 22.71
CA PRO A 128 -15.33 0.06 22.20
C PRO A 128 -16.06 0.42 20.91
N GLU A 129 -16.51 1.68 20.77
CA GLU A 129 -17.20 2.16 19.58
C GLU A 129 -16.32 2.07 18.33
N VAL A 130 -15.05 2.49 18.41
CA VAL A 130 -14.12 2.44 17.27
C VAL A 130 -13.65 1.01 17.03
N GLN A 131 -13.37 0.25 18.08
CA GLN A 131 -12.94 -1.16 17.94
C GLN A 131 -14.02 -2.05 17.32
N SER A 132 -15.31 -1.72 17.49
CA SER A 132 -16.41 -2.43 16.80
C SER A 132 -16.37 -2.29 15.27
N LYS A 133 -15.67 -1.26 14.75
CA LYS A 133 -15.56 -1.01 13.31
C LYS A 133 -14.50 -1.87 12.62
N ARG A 134 -13.62 -2.52 13.37
CA ARG A 134 -12.58 -3.40 12.81
C ARG A 134 -13.23 -4.55 12.03
N TYR A 135 -12.60 -4.98 10.95
CA TYR A 135 -13.12 -6.09 10.16
C TYR A 135 -12.02 -6.74 9.33
N ALA A 136 -12.25 -7.97 8.89
CA ALA A 136 -11.36 -8.69 7.99
C ALA A 136 -12.13 -9.27 6.81
N PHE A 137 -11.49 -9.35 5.65
CA PHE A 137 -12.13 -9.78 4.41
C PHE A 137 -11.19 -10.60 3.54
N LYS A 138 -11.78 -11.42 2.65
CA LYS A 138 -11.07 -12.24 1.67
C LYS A 138 -10.71 -11.38 0.44
N CYS A 139 -9.48 -11.46 -0.05
CA CYS A 139 -9.01 -10.61 -1.17
C CYS A 139 -8.26 -11.36 -2.28
N HIS A 140 -7.44 -12.35 -1.95
CA HIS A 140 -6.63 -13.12 -2.92
C HIS A 140 -7.00 -14.60 -2.84
N ARG A 141 -8.22 -14.91 -3.29
CA ARG A 141 -8.83 -16.25 -3.28
C ARG A 141 -9.63 -16.47 -4.55
N ARG A 142 -9.69 -17.71 -5.02
CA ARG A 142 -10.50 -18.12 -6.18
C ARG A 142 -11.06 -19.52 -5.94
N PRO A 143 -12.23 -19.87 -6.49
CA PRO A 143 -12.69 -21.24 -6.50
C PRO A 143 -11.63 -22.16 -7.12
N SER A 144 -11.37 -23.30 -6.47
CA SER A 144 -10.48 -24.32 -6.99
C SER A 144 -11.03 -24.86 -8.32
N PRO A 145 -10.18 -25.05 -9.34
CA PRO A 145 -10.61 -25.65 -10.59
C PRO A 145 -10.86 -27.16 -10.46
N THR A 146 -10.30 -27.80 -9.43
CA THR A 146 -10.34 -29.27 -9.24
C THR A 146 -11.34 -29.71 -8.20
N GLU A 147 -11.63 -28.87 -7.20
CA GLU A 147 -12.43 -29.22 -6.04
C GLU A 147 -13.62 -28.30 -5.87
N LYS A 148 -14.81 -28.90 -5.74
CA LYS A 148 -16.04 -28.16 -5.49
C LYS A 148 -16.02 -27.58 -4.07
N ASP A 149 -16.47 -26.33 -3.93
CA ASP A 149 -16.61 -25.61 -2.66
C ASP A 149 -15.29 -25.37 -1.89
N VAL A 150 -14.13 -25.51 -2.56
CA VAL A 150 -12.82 -25.20 -2.00
C VAL A 150 -12.26 -23.96 -2.68
N ASP A 151 -11.86 -22.95 -1.91
CA ASP A 151 -11.12 -21.79 -2.41
C ASP A 151 -9.63 -22.14 -2.49
N GLN A 152 -9.02 -21.96 -3.66
CA GLN A 152 -7.57 -21.77 -3.75
C GLN A 152 -7.21 -20.39 -3.17
N VAL A 153 -6.25 -20.37 -2.25
CA VAL A 153 -5.88 -19.20 -1.44
C VAL A 153 -4.42 -18.85 -1.68
N TRP A 154 -4.15 -17.56 -1.84
CA TRP A 154 -2.79 -17.05 -2.01
C TRP A 154 -2.44 -16.04 -0.92
N SER A 155 -1.16 -15.97 -0.57
CA SER A 155 -0.64 -15.00 0.38
C SER A 155 -0.76 -13.57 -0.14
N VAL A 156 -0.97 -12.62 0.77
CA VAL A 156 -0.98 -11.18 0.47
C VAL A 156 0.37 -10.59 0.86
N ASN A 157 1.22 -10.33 -0.14
CA ASN A 157 2.62 -10.00 0.07
C ASN A 157 2.90 -8.53 0.37
N SER A 158 2.03 -7.64 -0.13
CA SER A 158 2.24 -6.20 -0.04
C SER A 158 0.91 -5.44 0.09
N LEU A 159 0.96 -4.37 0.87
CA LEU A 159 -0.11 -3.40 1.05
C LEU A 159 0.47 -2.00 0.82
N ALA A 160 -0.28 -1.13 0.16
CA ALA A 160 0.11 0.27 -0.03
C ALA A 160 -1.14 1.17 -0.01
N PHE A 161 -1.16 2.16 0.87
CA PHE A 161 -2.20 3.20 0.86
C PHE A 161 -1.90 4.24 -0.22
N HIS A 162 -2.96 4.69 -0.89
CA HIS A 162 -2.90 5.77 -1.87
C HIS A 162 -2.75 7.11 -1.15
N PRO A 163 -1.76 7.96 -1.52
CA PRO A 163 -1.42 9.19 -0.78
C PRO A 163 -2.56 10.20 -0.68
N THR A 164 -3.47 10.23 -1.67
CA THR A 164 -4.51 11.26 -1.76
C THR A 164 -5.91 10.81 -1.35
N TYR A 165 -6.26 9.53 -1.54
CA TYR A 165 -7.66 9.08 -1.49
C TYR A 165 -7.99 8.23 -0.26
N GLY A 166 -6.98 7.84 0.52
CA GLY A 166 -7.17 6.92 1.66
C GLY A 166 -7.53 5.48 1.26
N THR A 167 -7.73 5.20 -0.02
CA THR A 167 -7.87 3.83 -0.55
C THR A 167 -6.54 3.09 -0.48
N PHE A 168 -6.55 1.78 -0.62
CA PHE A 168 -5.31 0.99 -0.61
C PHE A 168 -5.31 -0.14 -1.62
N ALA A 169 -4.11 -0.59 -1.97
CA ALA A 169 -3.87 -1.72 -2.85
C ALA A 169 -3.33 -2.92 -2.06
N SER A 170 -3.79 -4.13 -2.41
CA SER A 170 -3.23 -5.40 -1.95
C SER A 170 -2.65 -6.18 -3.13
N GLY A 171 -1.44 -6.69 -2.96
CA GLY A 171 -0.74 -7.51 -3.95
C GLY A 171 -0.60 -8.95 -3.47
N GLY A 172 -1.06 -9.91 -4.27
CA GLY A 172 -1.07 -11.32 -3.90
C GLY A 172 -0.15 -12.20 -4.73
N SER A 173 0.15 -13.40 -4.19
CA SER A 173 0.83 -14.46 -4.95
C SER A 173 -0.01 -15.02 -6.11
N ASP A 174 -1.30 -14.66 -6.20
CA ASP A 174 -2.15 -14.93 -7.36
C ASP A 174 -1.76 -14.10 -8.61
N GLY A 175 -0.79 -13.18 -8.45
CA GLY A 175 -0.32 -12.29 -9.50
C GLY A 175 -1.27 -11.14 -9.78
N THR A 176 -2.20 -10.82 -8.87
CA THR A 176 -3.12 -9.70 -9.06
C THR A 176 -2.91 -8.61 -8.02
N VAL A 177 -3.34 -7.40 -8.39
CA VAL A 177 -3.49 -6.27 -7.46
C VAL A 177 -4.96 -5.94 -7.33
N CYS A 178 -5.45 -5.87 -6.10
CA CYS A 178 -6.81 -5.46 -5.77
C CYS A 178 -6.77 -4.09 -5.09
N PHE A 179 -7.62 -3.16 -5.54
CA PHE A 179 -7.81 -1.84 -4.95
C PHE A 179 -9.06 -1.81 -4.10
N TRP A 180 -8.97 -1.16 -2.94
CA TRP A 180 -9.97 -1.23 -1.89
C TRP A 180 -10.28 0.15 -1.32
N ASP A 181 -11.56 0.36 -1.06
CA ASP A 181 -12.04 1.40 -0.17
C ASP A 181 -12.33 0.75 1.19
N HIS A 182 -11.50 1.08 2.19
CA HIS A 182 -11.63 0.50 3.53
C HIS A 182 -12.80 1.09 4.33
N THR A 183 -13.29 2.27 3.95
CA THR A 183 -14.41 2.94 4.60
C THR A 183 -15.72 2.36 4.08
N ALA A 184 -15.86 2.25 2.75
CA ALA A 184 -17.01 1.62 2.11
C ALA A 184 -16.98 0.08 2.14
N LYS A 185 -15.88 -0.52 2.64
CA LYS A 185 -15.66 -1.99 2.71
C LYS A 185 -15.82 -2.67 1.35
N LYS A 186 -15.35 -2.03 0.28
CA LYS A 186 -15.62 -2.45 -1.10
C LYS A 186 -14.33 -2.58 -1.92
N ARG A 187 -14.28 -3.62 -2.76
CA ARG A 187 -13.27 -3.73 -3.82
C ARG A 187 -13.63 -2.78 -4.96
N LEU A 188 -12.74 -1.83 -5.25
CA LEU A 188 -12.90 -0.87 -6.33
C LEU A 188 -12.56 -1.51 -7.68
N ARG A 189 -11.42 -2.19 -7.74
CA ARG A 189 -10.90 -2.80 -8.97
C ARG A 189 -9.97 -3.97 -8.66
N GLN A 190 -9.87 -4.90 -9.60
CA GLN A 190 -8.81 -5.89 -9.66
C GLN A 190 -8.11 -5.79 -11.01
N THR A 191 -6.79 -5.93 -11.01
CA THR A 191 -6.02 -5.86 -12.26
C THR A 191 -5.95 -7.21 -12.94
N PRO A 192 -5.68 -7.24 -14.27
CA PRO A 192 -5.26 -8.47 -14.93
C PRO A 192 -4.08 -9.10 -14.19
N ARG A 193 -3.97 -10.42 -14.33
CA ARG A 193 -2.91 -11.22 -13.72
C ARG A 193 -1.57 -10.89 -14.37
N TYR A 194 -0.59 -10.55 -13.55
CA TYR A 194 0.81 -10.50 -13.92
C TYR A 194 1.38 -11.90 -14.12
N ARG A 195 2.46 -12.00 -14.88
CA ARG A 195 3.15 -13.27 -15.14
C ARG A 195 3.64 -13.99 -13.88
N GLU A 196 3.84 -13.25 -12.79
CA GLU A 196 4.36 -13.74 -11.52
C GLU A 196 3.62 -13.14 -10.33
N ALA A 197 3.90 -13.68 -9.14
CA ALA A 197 3.39 -13.18 -7.87
C ALA A 197 3.77 -11.69 -7.67
N VAL A 198 2.84 -10.92 -7.10
CA VAL A 198 3.14 -9.54 -6.71
C VAL A 198 3.91 -9.58 -5.40
N SER A 199 5.15 -9.11 -5.42
CA SER A 199 6.07 -9.14 -4.28
C SER A 199 6.11 -7.81 -3.51
N ALA A 200 5.91 -6.69 -4.20
CA ALA A 200 5.94 -5.35 -3.62
C ALA A 200 5.04 -4.35 -4.37
N LEU A 201 4.48 -3.39 -3.63
CA LEU A 201 3.68 -2.29 -4.16
C LEU A 201 4.17 -0.97 -3.58
N ALA A 202 4.22 0.08 -4.41
CA ALA A 202 4.46 1.44 -3.96
C ALA A 202 3.78 2.45 -4.88
N PHE A 203 2.95 3.32 -4.31
CA PHE A 203 2.47 4.51 -5.01
C PHE A 203 3.59 5.56 -5.05
N ASN A 204 3.62 6.36 -6.11
CA ASN A 204 4.42 7.59 -6.10
C ASN A 204 3.75 8.65 -5.20
N SER A 205 4.48 9.73 -4.91
CA SER A 205 4.02 10.80 -4.00
C SER A 205 2.70 11.46 -4.41
N THR A 206 2.46 11.61 -5.71
CA THR A 206 1.21 12.18 -6.25
C THR A 206 0.07 11.16 -6.36
N GLY A 207 0.37 9.87 -6.18
CA GLY A 207 -0.60 8.79 -6.30
C GLY A 207 -0.99 8.41 -7.72
N ASN A 208 -0.56 9.14 -8.76
CA ASN A 208 -0.95 8.85 -10.14
C ASN A 208 -0.21 7.66 -10.78
N LYS A 209 0.80 7.09 -10.12
CA LYS A 209 1.50 5.89 -10.57
C LYS A 209 1.63 4.86 -9.46
N LEU A 210 1.55 3.59 -9.84
CA LEU A 210 1.81 2.44 -8.98
C LEU A 210 2.96 1.62 -9.55
N ALA A 211 4.03 1.48 -8.77
CA ALA A 211 5.08 0.51 -9.04
C ALA A 211 4.68 -0.85 -8.45
N VAL A 212 4.76 -1.89 -9.27
CA VAL A 212 4.45 -3.27 -8.91
C VAL A 212 5.69 -4.12 -9.13
N GLY A 213 6.31 -4.54 -8.03
CA GLY A 213 7.33 -5.58 -8.03
C GLY A 213 6.65 -6.92 -8.26
N ILE A 214 7.11 -7.66 -9.27
CA ILE A 214 6.72 -9.03 -9.53
C ILE A 214 7.93 -9.93 -9.37
N GLY A 215 7.73 -11.09 -8.77
CA GLY A 215 8.80 -12.03 -8.53
C GLY A 215 8.32 -13.27 -7.80
N TYR A 216 9.12 -14.31 -7.90
CA TYR A 216 8.90 -15.55 -7.18
C TYR A 216 8.97 -15.39 -5.66
N MET A 217 8.00 -15.98 -4.95
CA MET A 217 7.83 -15.87 -3.49
C MET A 217 8.22 -17.14 -2.73
N TRP A 218 8.97 -18.05 -3.35
CA TRP A 218 9.50 -19.29 -2.76
C TRP A 218 8.49 -20.39 -2.44
N ASP A 219 7.27 -20.29 -2.96
CA ASP A 219 6.19 -21.25 -2.71
C ASP A 219 6.49 -22.68 -3.23
N GLU A 220 7.39 -22.84 -4.22
CA GLU A 220 7.83 -24.13 -4.83
C GLU A 220 9.32 -24.45 -4.55
N GLY A 221 9.94 -23.83 -3.54
CA GLY A 221 11.36 -23.99 -3.22
C GLY A 221 12.32 -23.52 -4.33
N GLU A 222 13.52 -24.12 -4.40
CA GLU A 222 14.59 -23.70 -5.31
C GLU A 222 14.22 -23.87 -6.80
N GLU A 223 13.48 -24.92 -7.14
CA GLU A 223 13.10 -25.21 -8.53
C GLU A 223 12.21 -24.13 -9.14
N GLY A 224 11.27 -23.58 -8.36
CA GLY A 224 10.48 -22.43 -8.81
C GLY A 224 11.33 -21.18 -9.05
N GLY A 225 12.41 -21.02 -8.27
CA GLY A 225 13.36 -19.91 -8.40
C GLY A 225 14.10 -19.91 -9.74
N LYS A 226 14.44 -21.09 -10.26
CA LYS A 226 15.12 -21.25 -11.57
C LYS A 226 14.27 -20.76 -12.75
N ARG A 227 12.94 -20.73 -12.59
CA ARG A 227 11.98 -20.30 -13.62
C ARG A 227 11.55 -18.84 -13.48
N SER A 228 11.90 -18.22 -12.35
CA SER A 228 11.53 -16.85 -11.99
C SER A 228 12.13 -15.83 -12.95
N ARG A 229 11.31 -14.87 -13.38
CA ARG A 229 11.68 -13.70 -14.16
C ARG A 229 11.19 -12.47 -13.38
N PRO A 230 11.89 -12.07 -12.31
CA PRO A 230 11.49 -10.91 -11.52
C PRO A 230 11.50 -9.64 -12.38
N GLY A 231 10.70 -8.66 -11.98
CA GLY A 231 10.62 -7.39 -12.70
C GLY A 231 9.84 -6.34 -11.93
N VAL A 232 9.87 -5.11 -12.44
CA VAL A 232 9.07 -4.01 -11.92
C VAL A 232 8.21 -3.49 -13.05
N VAL A 233 6.90 -3.40 -12.81
CA VAL A 233 5.95 -2.80 -13.73
C VAL A 233 5.47 -1.49 -13.12
N VAL A 234 5.66 -0.39 -13.83
CA VAL A 234 5.08 0.91 -13.46
C VAL A 234 3.84 1.12 -14.30
N ARG A 235 2.72 1.41 -13.64
CA ARG A 235 1.45 1.73 -14.30
C ARG A 235 0.94 3.09 -13.88
N ASP A 236 0.28 3.78 -14.79
CA ASP A 236 -0.61 4.87 -14.44
C ASP A 236 -1.83 4.33 -13.71
N VAL A 237 -2.28 5.06 -12.70
CA VAL A 237 -3.51 4.76 -11.98
C VAL A 237 -4.49 5.91 -12.13
N GLY A 238 -5.71 5.58 -12.58
CA GLY A 238 -6.76 6.53 -12.89
C GLY A 238 -7.88 6.53 -11.85
N ASN A 239 -9.11 6.33 -12.31
CA ASN A 239 -10.29 6.37 -11.46
C ASN A 239 -10.46 5.09 -10.61
N GLU A 240 -9.71 4.03 -10.91
CA GLU A 240 -9.77 2.74 -10.21
C GLU A 240 -9.28 2.78 -8.75
N VAL A 241 -8.58 3.85 -8.36
CA VAL A 241 -8.13 4.10 -6.98
C VAL A 241 -9.00 5.13 -6.26
N LYS A 242 -9.94 5.77 -6.96
CA LYS A 242 -10.81 6.81 -6.39
C LYS A 242 -12.01 6.16 -5.71
N VAL A 243 -12.41 6.73 -4.57
CA VAL A 243 -13.72 6.44 -3.98
C VAL A 243 -14.77 6.92 -4.98
N CYS A 244 -15.66 6.03 -5.39
CA CYS A 244 -16.78 6.44 -6.22
C CYS A 244 -17.73 7.24 -5.32
N CYS A 245 -17.71 8.56 -5.43
CA CYS A 245 -18.82 9.37 -4.96
C CYS A 245 -20.02 8.95 -5.81
N THR A 246 -20.84 8.02 -5.32
CA THR A 246 -22.23 7.94 -5.76
C THR A 246 -22.95 9.16 -5.17
N CYS A 247 -22.61 10.35 -5.65
CA CYS A 247 -23.50 11.49 -5.56
C CYS A 247 -24.60 11.26 -6.60
N LEU A 248 -25.83 11.57 -6.21
CA LEU A 248 -27.10 11.35 -6.92
C LEU A 248 -27.18 11.94 -8.36
N SER A 249 -26.11 12.44 -8.95
CA SER A 249 -26.08 12.99 -10.32
C SER A 249 -25.67 12.00 -11.40
N CYS A 250 -25.11 10.82 -11.06
CA CYS A 250 -24.66 9.85 -12.08
C CYS A 250 -25.76 8.89 -12.58
N ASP A 251 -26.90 8.77 -11.90
CA ASP A 251 -28.01 7.93 -12.36
C ASP A 251 -28.77 8.53 -13.57
N LEU A 252 -28.53 9.80 -13.89
CA LEU A 252 -29.07 10.45 -15.10
C LEU A 252 -28.23 10.23 -16.36
N LEU A 253 -26.97 9.82 -16.24
CA LEU A 253 -26.10 9.51 -17.37
C LEU A 253 -25.94 7.99 -17.62
N GLY A 254 -26.40 7.15 -16.69
CA GLY A 254 -26.36 5.68 -16.78
C GLY A 254 -27.54 5.02 -17.51
N LEU A 255 -28.59 5.78 -17.85
CA LEU A 255 -29.79 5.24 -18.53
C LEU A 255 -29.72 5.21 -20.06
N MET A 256 -28.64 5.69 -20.68
CA MET A 256 -28.46 5.61 -22.14
C MET A 256 -27.14 4.93 -22.51
N SER A 257 -27.10 3.60 -22.45
CA SER A 257 -26.36 2.81 -23.44
C SER A 257 -26.64 1.31 -23.25
N ARG A 258 -27.81 0.88 -23.72
CA ARG A 258 -28.01 -0.53 -24.09
C ARG A 258 -28.92 -0.63 -25.31
N ARG A 259 -28.33 -0.50 -26.50
CA ARG A 259 -28.84 -1.14 -27.73
C ARG A 259 -27.76 -1.21 -28.80
N ARG A 260 -27.37 -2.44 -29.15
CA ARG A 260 -26.75 -2.76 -30.44
C ARG A 260 -27.79 -2.50 -31.53
N ASN A 261 -27.43 -1.77 -32.59
CA ASN A 261 -27.56 -2.26 -33.97
C ASN A 261 -26.92 -1.30 -34.99
N HIS A 262 -26.41 -1.92 -36.04
CA HIS A 262 -25.74 -1.35 -37.21
C HIS A 262 -26.51 -0.24 -37.93
N LYS A 263 -25.81 0.84 -38.30
CA LYS A 263 -25.66 1.42 -39.66
C LYS A 263 -25.16 2.88 -39.55
N HIS A 264 -24.31 3.27 -40.50
CA HIS A 264 -23.94 4.61 -40.98
C HIS A 264 -24.95 5.73 -40.61
N GLU A 265 -24.62 6.99 -40.26
CA GLU A 265 -23.67 7.93 -40.88
C GLU A 265 -23.56 9.27 -40.07
N LEU A 266 -22.41 9.94 -40.23
CA LEU A 266 -22.09 11.39 -40.28
C LEU A 266 -22.25 12.39 -39.10
N PHE A 267 -21.31 13.34 -39.15
CA PHE A 267 -20.78 14.32 -38.17
C PHE A 267 -21.59 15.62 -38.04
N TYR A 268 -21.31 16.42 -36.99
CA TYR A 268 -20.94 17.85 -37.13
C TYR A 268 -19.97 18.29 -36.00
N TYR A 269 -18.84 18.88 -36.39
CA TYR A 269 -17.96 19.71 -35.57
C TYR A 269 -18.40 21.18 -35.72
N SER A 270 -18.23 22.00 -34.69
CA SER A 270 -18.15 23.45 -34.84
C SER A 270 -17.23 24.07 -33.78
N LEU A 271 -16.00 24.40 -34.21
CA LEU A 271 -15.19 25.49 -33.66
C LEU A 271 -15.65 26.80 -34.30
N PHE A 272 -15.69 27.89 -33.53
CA PHE A 272 -15.69 29.26 -34.06
C PHE A 272 -14.76 30.16 -33.24
N TYR A 273 -14.08 31.07 -33.95
CA TYR A 273 -13.08 32.04 -33.49
C TYR A 273 -13.53 33.49 -33.79
N THR A 274 -12.98 34.44 -33.01
CA THR A 274 -12.75 35.91 -33.22
C THR A 274 -13.75 37.01 -32.78
N PHE A 275 -13.15 38.05 -32.14
CA PHE A 275 -13.57 39.32 -31.47
C PHE A 275 -13.97 40.47 -32.45
N PRO A 276 -14.44 41.72 -32.07
CA PRO A 276 -14.15 42.50 -30.83
C PRO A 276 -15.25 43.44 -30.22
N ILE A 277 -14.89 44.09 -29.09
CA ILE A 277 -15.26 45.44 -28.58
C ILE A 277 -16.05 45.54 -27.24
N PHE A 278 -15.43 46.30 -26.31
CA PHE A 278 -15.83 46.93 -25.03
C PHE A 278 -16.22 46.09 -23.79
N GLY A 279 -15.42 46.25 -22.72
CA GLY A 279 -15.98 46.46 -21.37
C GLY A 279 -15.67 45.42 -20.29
N VAL A 280 -14.39 45.30 -19.91
CA VAL A 280 -13.87 44.91 -18.57
C VAL A 280 -14.54 43.75 -17.81
N SER A 281 -13.79 42.65 -17.64
CA SER A 281 -13.63 42.02 -16.32
C SER A 281 -12.33 41.22 -16.26
N LEU A 282 -11.59 41.50 -15.20
CA LEU A 282 -10.25 41.04 -14.86
C LEU A 282 -10.25 39.55 -14.52
N ILE A 283 -9.48 38.74 -15.25
CA ILE A 283 -9.07 37.39 -14.80
C ILE A 283 -7.55 37.41 -14.74
N ILE A 284 -7.03 37.41 -13.53
CA ILE A 284 -5.61 37.23 -13.23
C ILE A 284 -5.28 35.77 -13.52
N ILE A 285 -4.58 35.52 -14.63
CA ILE A 285 -3.88 34.26 -14.87
C ILE A 285 -2.44 34.46 -14.39
N VAL A 286 -2.10 33.90 -13.23
CA VAL A 286 -0.70 33.70 -12.85
C VAL A 286 -0.28 32.34 -13.39
N TRP A 287 0.60 32.36 -14.39
CA TRP A 287 1.50 31.25 -14.66
C TRP A 287 2.65 31.33 -13.65
N ALA A 288 2.84 30.26 -12.89
CA ALA A 288 4.13 29.99 -12.26
C ALA A 288 4.50 28.55 -12.58
N ILE A 289 5.42 28.42 -13.53
CA ILE A 289 6.28 27.25 -13.67
C ILE A 289 7.20 27.27 -12.45
N CYS A 290 7.15 26.22 -11.64
CA CYS A 290 8.25 25.88 -10.74
C CYS A 290 8.62 24.42 -11.00
N VAL A 291 9.68 24.23 -11.76
CA VAL A 291 10.40 22.96 -11.87
C VAL A 291 11.26 22.85 -10.62
N LEU A 292 10.93 21.91 -9.73
CA LEU A 292 11.93 21.29 -8.87
C LEU A 292 11.67 19.78 -8.80
N SER A 293 12.74 19.05 -9.10
CA SER A 293 12.81 17.61 -9.32
C SER A 293 12.17 16.77 -8.22
N GLU A 294 11.38 15.74 -8.55
CA GLU A 294 11.19 14.59 -7.65
C GLU A 294 10.55 13.37 -8.35
N ASN A 295 11.16 12.92 -9.46
CA ASN A 295 10.90 11.58 -10.04
C ASN A 295 11.68 10.49 -9.27
N GLN A 296 11.56 10.48 -7.94
CA GLN A 296 12.18 9.49 -7.08
C GLN A 296 11.11 8.49 -6.67
N PHE A 297 11.13 7.31 -7.29
CA PHE A 297 10.45 6.14 -6.74
C PHE A 297 11.23 5.69 -5.50
N LEU A 298 10.59 5.64 -4.34
CA LEU A 298 11.16 4.91 -3.20
C LEU A 298 10.84 3.41 -3.40
N LEU A 299 11.67 2.74 -4.20
CA LEU A 299 11.58 1.28 -4.35
C LEU A 299 12.08 0.63 -3.05
N ARG A 300 11.15 0.04 -2.28
CA ARG A 300 11.48 -0.85 -1.16
C ARG A 300 12.08 -2.14 -1.71
N ALA A 301 13.39 -2.16 -1.94
CA ALA A 301 14.13 -3.37 -2.24
C ALA A 301 14.58 -4.01 -0.92
N LEU A 302 13.91 -5.08 -0.51
CA LEU A 302 14.43 -6.00 0.48
C LEU A 302 14.86 -7.27 -0.24
N ARG A 303 16.16 -7.55 -0.16
CA ARG A 303 16.73 -8.82 -0.58
C ARG A 303 16.31 -9.84 0.47
N TRP A 304 15.54 -10.85 0.07
CA TRP A 304 15.23 -12.00 0.92
C TRP A 304 16.38 -12.99 0.84
N PRO A 305 16.97 -13.42 1.96
CA PRO A 305 17.58 -14.73 2.08
C PRO A 305 16.63 -15.62 2.91
N TRP A 306 16.00 -16.55 2.20
CA TRP A 306 15.28 -17.75 2.67
C TRP A 306 13.96 -17.50 3.44
#